data_AF-A0A7T8TIW1-F1
#
_entry.id   AF-A0A7T8TIW1-F1
#
_cell.length_a   1.000
_cell.length_b   1.000
_cell.length_c   1.000
_cell.angle_alpha   90.00
_cell.angle_beta   90.00
_cell.angle_gamma   90.00
#
_symmetry.space_group_name_H-M   'P 1'
#
loop_
_entity.id
_entity.type
_entity.pdbx_description
1 polymer ?
#
loop_
_entity_poly.entity_id
_entity_poly.type
_entity_poly.pdbx_seq_one_letter_code
_entity_poly.pdbx_strand_id
1 'polypeptide(L)'
;MTSLTLIPVTVGYLAIDRLNDAGNQQINVHSCFTNTMNLLLSDGELLILASEHTGLNHPDTIIVSVPANWDWRCTGRAGITFGDGIFSNPVWQMDIRHVKRWQQTDLYPLIMTETERKYTFLAEQLKVYSQRYPIKKCNYAVAR
;
A
#
# COMPACT_ATOMS: atom_id res chain seq x y z
N MET A 1 -17.56 27.18 5.16
CA MET A 1 -16.14 26.80 5.37
C MET A 1 -15.60 26.37 4.02
N THR A 2 -14.53 26.97 3.53
CA THR A 2 -13.84 26.52 2.31
C THR A 2 -13.06 25.25 2.63
N SER A 3 -13.31 24.18 1.87
CA SER A 3 -12.55 22.93 2.00
C SER A 3 -11.07 23.17 1.66
N LEU A 4 -10.17 22.58 2.43
CA LEU A 4 -8.72 22.69 2.22
C LEU A 4 -8.28 21.80 1.05
N THR A 5 -7.56 22.35 0.08
CA THR A 5 -6.95 21.54 -0.97
C THR A 5 -5.62 20.96 -0.49
N LEU A 6 -5.55 19.63 -0.39
CA LEU A 6 -4.31 18.89 -0.13
C LEU A 6 -3.59 18.61 -1.44
N ILE A 7 -2.26 18.59 -1.38
CA ILE A 7 -1.40 18.40 -2.55
C ILE A 7 -0.82 16.99 -2.51
N PRO A 8 -1.23 16.08 -3.40
CA PRO A 8 -0.59 14.77 -3.48
C PRO A 8 0.79 14.90 -4.15
N VAL A 9 1.78 14.23 -3.59
CA VAL A 9 3.17 14.24 -4.04
C VAL A 9 3.43 13.04 -4.94
N THR A 10 3.08 11.85 -4.47
CA THR A 10 3.18 10.60 -5.21
C THR A 10 2.01 9.68 -4.90
N VAL A 11 1.67 8.80 -5.84
CA VAL A 11 0.75 7.69 -5.63
C VAL A 11 1.43 6.40 -6.04
N GLY A 12 1.43 5.41 -5.15
CA GLY A 12 1.97 4.09 -5.43
C GLY A 12 1.26 3.41 -6.60
N TYR A 13 2.01 2.63 -7.38
CA TYR A 13 1.50 2.03 -8.60
C TYR A 13 0.33 1.07 -8.38
N LEU A 14 0.25 0.37 -7.25
CA LEU A 14 -0.90 -0.49 -6.94
C LEU A 14 -2.10 0.32 -6.44
N ALA A 15 -1.87 1.40 -5.68
CA ALA A 15 -2.93 2.30 -5.24
C ALA A 15 -3.67 2.92 -6.43
N ILE A 16 -2.96 3.43 -7.43
CA ILE A 16 -3.61 4.10 -8.57
C ILE A 16 -4.40 3.12 -9.45
N ASP A 17 -3.88 1.90 -9.65
CA ASP A 17 -4.58 0.88 -10.44
C ASP A 17 -5.89 0.48 -9.76
N ARG A 18 -5.85 0.21 -8.46
CA ARG A 18 -7.04 -0.14 -7.67
C ARG A 18 -8.09 0.96 -7.65
N LEU A 19 -7.66 2.22 -7.50
CA LEU A 19 -8.57 3.36 -7.52
C LEU A 19 -9.27 3.51 -8.88
N ASN A 20 -8.54 3.29 -9.98
CA ASN A 20 -9.10 3.34 -11.32
C ASN A 20 -10.09 2.19 -11.57
N ASP A 21 -9.76 0.97 -11.13
CA ASP A 21 -10.61 -0.21 -11.31
C ASP A 21 -11.94 -0.10 -10.54
N ALA A 22 -11.89 0.42 -9.31
CA ALA A 22 -13.07 0.61 -8.48
C ALA A 22 -13.93 1.82 -8.91
N GLY A 23 -13.36 2.79 -9.62
CA GLY A 23 -14.05 3.99 -10.09
C GLY A 23 -14.63 4.84 -8.95
N ASN A 24 -15.83 5.37 -9.14
CA ASN A 24 -16.48 6.24 -8.16
C ASN A 24 -16.96 5.43 -6.95
N GLN A 25 -16.45 5.74 -5.75
CA GLN A 25 -16.69 4.96 -4.54
C GLN A 25 -16.74 5.80 -3.26
N GLN A 26 -17.51 5.32 -2.29
CA GLN A 26 -17.39 5.75 -0.90
C GLN A 26 -16.26 4.96 -0.25
N ILE A 27 -15.36 5.64 0.44
CA ILE A 27 -14.19 5.06 1.08
C ILE A 27 -14.32 5.24 2.58
N ASN A 28 -14.26 4.13 3.31
CA ASN A 28 -14.31 4.14 4.76
C ASN A 28 -12.93 4.40 5.34
N VAL A 29 -12.87 5.11 6.46
CA VAL A 29 -11.64 5.23 7.24
C VAL A 29 -11.52 4.02 8.15
N HIS A 30 -10.49 3.20 7.94
CA HIS A 30 -10.20 2.06 8.80
C HIS A 30 -9.54 2.52 10.10
N SER A 31 -8.51 3.36 10.01
CA SER A 31 -7.75 3.85 11.17
C SER A 31 -7.02 5.15 10.85
N CYS A 32 -6.97 6.06 11.82
CA CYS A 32 -6.20 7.31 11.72
C CYS A 32 -5.09 7.39 12.77
N PHE A 33 -3.92 7.85 12.34
CA PHE A 33 -2.76 8.18 13.16
C PHE A 33 -2.36 9.63 12.90
N THR A 34 -1.35 10.15 13.61
CA THR A 34 -0.93 11.54 13.44
C THR A 34 -0.50 11.84 11.99
N ASN A 35 0.29 10.95 11.39
CA ASN A 35 0.90 11.18 10.07
C ASN A 35 0.36 10.26 8.95
N THR A 36 -0.57 9.37 9.27
CA THR A 36 -1.14 8.44 8.30
C THR A 36 -2.63 8.22 8.54
N MET A 37 -3.35 7.93 7.45
CA MET A 37 -4.73 7.47 7.48
C MET A 37 -4.85 6.25 6.59
N ASN A 38 -5.33 5.16 7.18
CA ASN A 38 -5.62 3.94 6.43
C ASN A 38 -7.09 3.98 6.03
N LEU A 39 -7.30 3.89 4.73
CA LEU A 39 -8.58 3.82 4.06
C LEU A 39 -8.89 2.38 3.72
N LEU A 40 -10.14 1.97 3.89
CA LEU A 40 -10.65 0.67 3.47
C LEU A 40 -11.36 0.83 2.14
N LEU A 41 -10.80 0.25 1.09
CA LEU A 41 -11.38 0.22 -0.24
C LEU A 41 -12.50 -0.82 -0.33
N SER A 42 -13.27 -0.76 -1.42
CA SER A 42 -14.41 -1.66 -1.66
C SER A 42 -14.01 -3.13 -1.86
N ASP A 43 -12.77 -3.39 -2.26
CA ASP A 43 -12.18 -4.74 -2.37
C ASP A 43 -11.73 -5.33 -1.01
N GLY A 44 -11.83 -4.56 0.08
CA GLY A 44 -11.40 -4.95 1.41
C GLY A 44 -9.92 -4.67 1.70
N GLU A 45 -9.17 -4.16 0.74
CA GLU A 45 -7.77 -3.82 0.90
C GLU A 45 -7.57 -2.43 1.49
N LEU A 46 -6.39 -2.22 2.07
CA LEU A 46 -6.01 -0.93 2.63
C LEU A 46 -5.31 -0.05 1.60
N LEU A 47 -5.68 1.23 1.59
CA LEU A 47 -4.99 2.33 0.92
C LEU A 47 -4.51 3.31 1.99
N ILE A 48 -3.25 3.71 1.96
CA ILE A 48 -2.68 4.58 2.99
C ILE A 48 -2.54 6.00 2.43
N LEU A 49 -3.11 7.00 3.11
CA LEU A 49 -2.69 8.39 2.95
C LEU A 49 -1.59 8.66 3.98
N ALA A 50 -0.43 9.15 3.54
CA ALA A 50 0.69 9.44 4.43
C ALA A 50 1.22 10.85 4.20
N SER A 51 1.54 11.55 5.29
CA SER A 51 2.22 12.84 5.23
C SER A 51 3.62 12.67 4.63
N GLU A 52 4.06 13.61 3.80
CA GLU A 52 5.36 13.52 3.09
C GLU A 52 6.57 13.28 4.00
N HIS A 53 6.55 13.84 5.21
CA HIS A 53 7.66 13.75 6.17
C HIS A 53 7.80 12.37 6.83
N THR A 54 6.91 11.41 6.56
CA THR A 54 7.02 10.05 7.09
C THR A 54 8.13 9.22 6.45
N GLY A 55 8.58 9.60 5.25
CA GLY A 55 9.54 8.81 4.47
C GLY A 55 8.98 7.46 4.00
N LEU A 56 7.68 7.21 4.15
CA LEU A 56 7.03 6.00 3.64
C LEU A 56 7.02 6.03 2.11
N ASN A 57 7.51 4.98 1.49
CA ASN A 57 7.38 4.73 0.05
C ASN A 57 6.85 3.30 -0.12
N HIS A 58 5.57 3.17 -0.49
CA HIS A 58 4.89 1.88 -0.55
C HIS A 58 3.95 1.84 -1.78
N PRO A 59 3.78 0.67 -2.43
CA PRO A 59 2.96 0.54 -3.63
C PRO A 59 1.49 0.94 -3.44
N ASP A 60 1.01 0.91 -2.20
CA ASP A 60 -0.38 1.19 -1.80
C ASP A 60 -0.56 2.47 -0.97
N THR A 61 0.33 3.43 -1.20
CA THR A 61 0.32 4.69 -0.45
C THR A 61 0.20 5.89 -1.38
N ILE A 62 -0.59 6.87 -0.95
CA ILE A 62 -0.60 8.23 -1.48
C ILE A 62 0.18 9.10 -0.50
N ILE A 63 1.25 9.71 -0.98
CA ILE A 63 2.03 10.69 -0.23
C ILE A 63 1.39 12.06 -0.43
N VAL A 64 1.14 12.76 0.67
CA VAL A 64 0.44 14.04 0.69
C VAL A 64 1.32 15.09 1.34
N SER A 65 1.50 16.21 0.65
CA SER A 65 2.10 17.40 1.21
C SER A 65 1.06 18.08 2.10
N VAL A 66 1.37 18.15 3.39
CA VAL A 66 0.48 18.67 4.42
C VAL A 66 1.24 19.66 5.31
N PRO A 67 0.55 20.59 5.98
CA PRO A 67 1.19 21.47 6.96
C PRO A 67 1.94 20.68 8.04
N ALA A 68 3.01 21.26 8.60
CA ALA A 68 3.84 20.60 9.62
C ALA A 68 3.07 20.19 10.89
N ASN A 69 1.97 20.88 11.19
CA ASN A 69 1.07 20.59 12.31
C ASN A 69 -0.17 19.77 11.92
N TRP A 70 -0.18 19.18 10.73
CA TRP A 70 -1.28 18.35 10.27
C TRP A 70 -1.39 17.07 11.11
N ASP A 71 -2.61 16.74 11.53
CA ASP A 71 -2.93 15.53 12.27
C ASP A 71 -4.17 14.85 11.64
N TRP A 72 -3.98 13.69 11.01
CA TRP A 72 -5.07 12.98 10.34
C TRP A 72 -6.15 12.49 11.29
N ARG A 73 -5.89 12.39 12.61
CA ARG A 73 -6.90 12.04 13.61
C ARG A 73 -7.98 13.11 13.77
N CYS A 74 -7.63 14.37 13.46
CA CYS A 74 -8.51 15.53 13.56
C CYS A 74 -9.37 15.75 12.30
N THR A 75 -8.89 15.29 11.14
CA THR A 75 -9.49 15.59 9.83
C THR A 75 -10.05 14.36 9.10
N GLY A 76 -9.80 13.15 9.62
CA GLY A 76 -10.17 11.88 8.98
C GLY A 76 -11.50 11.25 9.39
N ARG A 77 -12.28 11.86 10.29
CA ARG A 77 -13.48 11.20 10.84
C ARG A 77 -14.74 11.33 9.98
N ALA A 78 -14.69 12.12 8.91
CA ALA A 78 -15.82 12.29 8.00
C ALA A 78 -15.71 11.35 6.79
N GLY A 79 -16.85 11.00 6.20
CA GLY A 79 -16.90 10.14 5.02
C GLY A 79 -16.06 10.70 3.87
N ILE A 80 -15.34 9.82 3.19
CA ILE A 80 -14.47 10.17 2.06
C ILE A 80 -15.11 9.59 0.80
N THR A 81 -15.23 10.41 -0.23
CA THR A 81 -15.64 9.95 -1.57
C THR A 81 -14.46 10.04 -2.50
N PHE A 82 -14.30 9.05 -3.37
CA PHE A 82 -13.39 9.11 -4.50
C PHE A 82 -14.20 9.05 -5.79
N GLY A 83 -13.91 9.95 -6.72
CA GLY A 83 -14.49 9.91 -8.05
C GLY A 83 -13.77 10.85 -9.01
N ASP A 84 -13.68 10.44 -10.27
CA ASP A 84 -12.95 11.15 -11.33
C ASP A 84 -11.52 11.58 -10.93
N GLY A 85 -10.83 10.72 -10.17
CA GLY A 85 -9.46 10.99 -9.68
C GLY A 85 -9.37 11.98 -8.52
N ILE A 86 -10.50 12.31 -7.87
CA ILE A 86 -10.55 13.28 -6.77
C ILE A 86 -11.07 12.64 -5.50
N PHE A 87 -10.28 12.71 -4.43
CA PHE A 87 -10.74 12.46 -3.07
C PHE A 87 -11.42 13.70 -2.52
N SER A 88 -12.60 13.53 -1.94
CA SER A 88 -13.35 14.61 -1.30
C SER A 88 -13.80 14.20 0.09
N ASN A 89 -13.60 15.11 1.03
CA ASN A 89 -14.05 15.06 2.41
C ASN A 89 -14.65 16.44 2.75
N PRO A 90 -15.56 16.58 3.74
CA PRO A 90 -16.09 17.87 4.15
C PRO A 90 -15.02 18.93 4.53
N VAL A 91 -13.84 18.49 4.97
CA VAL A 91 -12.75 19.35 5.44
C VAL A 91 -11.68 19.57 4.37
N TRP A 92 -11.47 18.60 3.48
CA TRP A 92 -10.38 18.65 2.50
C TRP A 92 -10.72 17.95 1.18
N GLN A 93 -10.00 18.33 0.14
CA GLN A 93 -10.08 17.72 -1.19
C GLN A 93 -8.68 17.48 -1.75
N MET A 94 -8.50 16.44 -2.55
CA MET A 94 -7.21 16.07 -3.12
C MET A 94 -7.39 15.46 -4.51
N ASP A 95 -6.77 16.08 -5.53
CA ASP A 95 -6.82 15.63 -6.92
C ASP A 95 -5.55 14.86 -7.30
N ILE A 96 -5.69 13.58 -7.63
CA ILE A 96 -4.57 12.69 -7.96
C ILE A 96 -4.38 12.46 -9.47
N ARG A 97 -5.16 13.12 -10.35
CA ARG A 97 -5.11 12.86 -11.81
C ARG A 97 -3.75 13.12 -12.46
N HIS A 98 -3.01 14.08 -11.92
CA HIS A 98 -1.71 14.50 -12.46
C HIS A 98 -0.54 14.22 -11.52
N VAL A 99 -0.76 13.40 -10.49
CA VAL A 99 0.28 13.05 -9.52
C VAL A 99 1.30 12.10 -10.15
N LYS A 100 2.56 12.21 -9.72
CA LYS A 100 3.59 11.26 -10.11
C LYS A 100 3.25 9.87 -9.58
N ARG A 101 3.15 8.89 -10.49
CA ARG A 101 3.07 7.47 -10.14
C ARG A 101 4.43 7.01 -9.59
N TRP A 102 4.45 6.60 -8.33
CA TRP A 102 5.60 5.95 -7.71
C TRP A 102 5.65 4.48 -8.09
N GLN A 103 6.79 4.06 -8.59
CA GLN A 103 7.10 2.68 -8.92
C GLN A 103 8.55 2.41 -8.53
N GLN A 104 8.83 1.19 -8.12
CA GLN A 104 10.18 0.79 -7.73
C GLN A 104 11.03 0.56 -8.99
N THR A 105 11.51 1.64 -9.61
CA THR A 105 12.37 1.57 -10.80
C THR A 105 13.86 1.44 -10.49
N ASP A 106 14.29 1.78 -9.27
CA ASP A 106 15.71 2.08 -9.01
C ASP A 106 16.53 0.92 -8.45
N LEU A 107 15.94 -0.27 -8.34
CA LEU A 107 16.61 -1.44 -7.75
C LEU A 107 17.04 -2.52 -8.74
N TYR A 108 16.72 -2.36 -10.03
CA TYR A 108 16.84 -3.46 -10.99
C TYR A 108 18.27 -3.92 -11.35
N PRO A 109 19.31 -3.06 -11.48
CA PRO A 109 20.63 -3.57 -11.89
C PRO A 109 21.48 -4.13 -10.73
N LEU A 110 21.39 -3.54 -9.54
CA LEU A 110 22.33 -3.87 -8.43
C LEU A 110 21.81 -5.01 -7.53
N ILE A 111 20.49 -5.17 -7.40
CA ILE A 111 19.91 -6.16 -6.50
C ILE A 111 19.92 -7.56 -7.12
N MET A 112 19.83 -7.71 -8.45
CA MET A 112 19.68 -9.03 -9.07
C MET A 112 20.86 -9.95 -8.80
N THR A 113 22.10 -9.51 -8.92
CA THR A 113 23.27 -10.40 -8.75
C THR A 113 23.44 -10.92 -7.32
N GLU A 114 23.21 -10.07 -6.31
CA GLU A 114 23.35 -10.50 -4.91
C GLU A 114 22.12 -11.27 -4.41
N THR A 115 20.95 -10.92 -4.92
CA THR A 115 19.68 -11.57 -4.59
C THR A 115 19.58 -12.95 -5.24
N GLU A 116 19.99 -13.10 -6.49
CA GLU A 116 20.10 -14.41 -7.16
C GLU A 116 21.07 -15.34 -6.41
N ARG A 117 22.23 -14.83 -5.98
CA ARG A 117 23.17 -15.61 -5.16
C ARG A 117 22.55 -16.04 -3.82
N LYS A 118 21.87 -15.12 -3.12
CA LYS A 118 21.21 -15.42 -1.83
C LYS A 118 20.08 -16.43 -2.01
N TYR A 119 19.24 -16.30 -3.03
CA TYR A 119 18.17 -17.26 -3.30
C TYR A 119 18.70 -18.62 -3.73
N THR A 120 19.74 -18.68 -4.55
CA THR A 120 20.39 -19.94 -4.93
C THR A 120 20.95 -20.65 -3.71
N PHE A 121 21.64 -19.92 -2.83
CA PHE A 121 22.17 -20.48 -1.58
C PHE A 121 21.05 -21.00 -0.67
N LEU A 122 19.98 -20.22 -0.47
CA LEU A 122 18.84 -20.62 0.34
C LEU A 122 18.12 -21.85 -0.24
N ALA A 123 17.95 -21.92 -1.55
CA ALA A 123 17.35 -23.06 -2.23
C ALA A 123 18.18 -24.34 -2.03
N GLU A 124 19.50 -24.26 -2.14
CA GLU A 124 20.40 -25.38 -1.87
C GLU A 124 20.36 -25.81 -0.38
N GLN A 125 20.33 -24.86 0.55
CA GLN A 125 20.16 -25.17 1.98
C GLN A 125 18.82 -25.88 2.24
N LEU A 126 17.73 -25.43 1.62
CA LEU A 126 16.41 -26.05 1.75
C LEU A 126 16.40 -27.47 1.16
N LYS A 127 17.08 -27.66 0.03
CA LYS A 127 17.23 -28.98 -0.61
C LYS A 127 18.00 -29.95 0.29
N VAL A 128 19.15 -29.54 0.82
CA VAL A 128 19.95 -30.36 1.77
C VAL A 128 19.13 -30.70 3.02
N TYR A 129 18.40 -29.73 3.56
CA TYR A 129 17.51 -29.95 4.69
C TYR A 129 16.42 -30.99 4.39
N SER A 130 15.76 -30.87 3.23
CA SER A 130 14.68 -31.79 2.81
C SER A 130 15.17 -33.23 2.60
N GLN A 131 16.42 -33.40 2.16
CA GLN A 131 17.04 -34.71 2.00
C GLN A 131 17.44 -35.32 3.35
N ARG A 132 17.88 -34.49 4.30
CA ARG A 132 18.27 -34.92 5.65
C ARG A 132 17.08 -35.26 6.53
N TYR A 133 15.95 -34.58 6.32
CA TYR A 133 14.70 -34.78 7.05
C TYR A 133 13.56 -35.08 6.06
N PRO A 134 13.57 -36.26 5.42
CA PRO A 134 12.51 -36.64 4.51
C PRO A 134 11.19 -36.67 5.26
N ILE A 135 10.17 -36.01 4.71
CA ILE A 135 8.81 -36.08 5.24
C ILE A 135 8.39 -37.55 5.21
N LYS A 136 8.25 -38.17 6.38
CA LYS A 136 7.69 -39.52 6.49
C LYS A 136 6.28 -39.46 5.92
N LYS A 137 6.03 -40.17 4.82
CA LYS A 137 4.66 -40.42 4.35
C LYS A 137 3.92 -41.11 5.50
N CYS A 138 2.91 -40.44 6.05
CA CYS A 138 1.97 -41.07 6.96
C CYS A 138 1.13 -42.03 6.11
N ASN A 139 1.47 -43.32 6.12
CA ASN A 139 0.64 -44.33 5.48
C ASN A 139 -0.64 -44.46 6.31
N TYR A 140 -1.71 -43.78 5.89
CA TYR A 140 -3.04 -44.12 6.36
C TYR A 140 -3.37 -45.51 5.83
N ALA A 141 -3.28 -46.52 6.69
CA ALA A 141 -3.84 -47.82 6.43
C ALA A 141 -5.36 -47.64 6.41
N VAL A 142 -5.96 -47.73 5.21
CA VAL A 142 -7.42 -47.81 5.07
C VAL A 142 -7.82 -49.20 5.57
N ALA A 143 -8.39 -49.27 6.77
CA ALA A 143 -9.03 -50.48 7.27
C ALA A 143 -10.25 -50.79 6.38
N ARG A 144 -10.29 -52.03 5.88
CA ARG A 144 -11.44 -52.59 5.13
C ARG A 144 -12.57 -52.95 6.08
#